data_AF-A0A6V7J305-F1
#
_entry.id   AF-A0A6V7J305-F1
#
_cell.length_a   1.000
_cell.length_b   1.000
_cell.length_c   1.000
_cell.angle_alpha   90.00
_cell.angle_beta   90.00
_cell.angle_gamma   90.00
#
_symmetry.space_group_name_H-M   'P 1'
#
loop_
_entity.id
_entity.type
_entity.pdbx_description
1 polymer ?
#
loop_
_entity_poly.entity_id
_entity_poly.type
_entity_poly.pdbx_seq_one_letter_code
_entity_poly.pdbx_strand_id
1 'polypeptide(L)' 'NKADCGAERTIKKEDGQRLANEYNVPFMETSAKSGLNVELAFLAIA' A
#
# COMPACT_ATOMS: atom_id res chain seq x y z
N ASN A 1 1.42 3.00 2.35
CA ASN A 1 2.58 3.29 3.24
C ASN A 1 2.20 3.01 4.69
N LYS A 2 3.19 2.81 5.57
CA LYS A 2 3.06 2.47 7.00
C LYS A 2 2.29 1.17 7.30
N ALA A 3 2.43 0.16 6.44
CA ALA A 3 1.75 -1.12 6.62
C ALA A 3 2.18 -1.88 7.91
N ASP A 4 3.26 -1.45 8.54
CA ASP A 4 3.79 -1.97 9.81
C ASP A 4 3.06 -1.46 11.06
N CYS A 5 2.15 -0.48 10.95
CA CYS A 5 1.45 0.14 12.09
C CYS A 5 0.43 -0.76 12.82
N GLY A 6 0.24 -2.02 12.39
CA GLY A 6 -0.53 -3.03 13.12
C GLY A 6 -1.88 -2.51 13.66
N ALA A 7 -2.00 -2.41 14.99
CA ALA A 7 -3.22 -1.98 15.68
C ALA A 7 -3.58 -0.49 15.49
N GLU A 8 -2.64 0.38 15.12
CA GLU A 8 -2.91 1.79 14.81
C GLU A 8 -3.49 1.97 13.40
N ARG A 9 -3.59 0.88 12.61
CA ARG A 9 -4.18 0.90 11.28
C ARG A 9 -5.68 1.21 11.36
N THR A 10 -6.06 2.35 10.79
CA THR A 10 -7.46 2.77 10.65
C THR A 10 -8.07 2.36 9.31
N ILE A 11 -7.26 2.18 8.26
CA ILE A 11 -7.72 1.80 6.92
C ILE A 11 -7.34 0.35 6.65
N LYS A 12 -8.33 -0.49 6.32
CA LYS A 12 -8.10 -1.89 5.96
C LYS A 12 -7.52 -1.98 4.55
N LYS A 13 -6.81 -3.08 4.28
CA LYS A 13 -6.24 -3.35 2.96
C LYS A 13 -7.34 -3.43 1.89
N GLU A 14 -8.46 -4.09 2.22
CA GLU A 14 -9.60 -4.23 1.31
C GLU A 14 -10.20 -2.88 0.88
N ASP A 15 -10.27 -1.91 1.79
CA ASP A 15 -10.80 -0.56 1.50
C ASP A 15 -9.89 0.21 0.54
N GLY A 16 -8.58 0.12 0.74
CA GLY A 16 -7.60 0.70 -0.18
C GLY A 16 -7.66 0.07 -1.57
N GLN A 17 -7.76 -1.26 -1.64
CA GLN A 17 -7.88 -1.98 -2.91
C GLN A 17 -9.18 -1.66 -3.63
N ARG A 18 -10.30 -1.57 -2.91
CA ARG A 18 -11.59 -1.19 -3.49
C ARG A 18 -11.53 0.20 -4.12
N LEU A 19 -10.99 1.19 -3.39
CA LEU A 19 -10.84 2.55 -3.90
C LEU A 19 -9.96 2.59 -5.17
N ALA A 20 -8.85 1.87 -5.18
CA ALA A 20 -7.97 1.83 -6.34
C ALA A 20 -8.64 1.21 -7.58
N ASN A 21 -9.46 0.18 -7.39
CA ASN A 21 -10.28 -0.41 -8.45
C ASN A 21 -11.30 0.59 -9.00
N GLU A 22 -11.96 1.38 -8.14
CA GLU A 22 -12.91 2.43 -8.54
C GLU A 22 -12.25 3.49 -9.44
N TYR A 23 -11.00 3.86 -9.15
CA TYR A 23 -10.21 4.80 -9.96
C TYR A 23 -9.42 4.15 -11.10
N ASN A 24 -9.50 2.82 -11.25
CA ASN A 24 -8.72 2.05 -12.20
C ASN A 24 -7.21 2.33 -12.13
N VAL A 25 -6.67 2.42 -10.91
CA VAL A 25 -5.24 2.61 -10.63
C VAL A 25 -4.67 1.43 -9.83
N PRO A 26 -3.37 1.12 -9.95
CA PRO A 26 -2.73 0.11 -9.11
C PRO A 26 -2.71 0.48 -7.63
N PHE A 27 -2.75 -0.53 -6.76
CA PHE A 27 -2.63 -0.38 -5.31
C PHE A 27 -1.49 -1.23 -4.75
N MET A 28 -0.71 -0.65 -3.84
CA MET A 28 0.35 -1.35 -3.13
C MET A 28 0.50 -0.81 -1.71
N GLU A 29 0.54 -1.73 -0.74
CA GLU A 29 0.92 -1.38 0.62
C GLU A 29 2.44 -1.41 0.75
N THR A 30 2.99 -0.38 1.38
CA THR A 30 4.44 -0.21 1.58
C THR A 30 4.75 0.09 3.04
N SER A 31 5.98 -0.19 3.48
CA SER A 31 6.53 0.32 4.72
C SER A 31 7.96 0.80 4.49
N ALA A 32 8.18 2.10 4.64
CA ALA A 32 9.52 2.66 4.64
C ALA A 32 10.35 2.21 5.86
N LYS A 33 9.69 1.81 6.97
CA LYS A 33 10.37 1.38 8.21
C LYS A 33 10.93 -0.04 8.08
N SER A 34 10.15 -0.97 7.55
CA SER A 34 10.56 -2.37 7.39
C SER A 34 11.14 -2.70 6.01
N GLY A 35 11.07 -1.76 5.06
CA GLY A 35 11.45 -1.98 3.66
C GLY A 35 10.40 -2.73 2.84
N LEU A 36 9.22 -3.02 3.42
CA LEU A 36 8.16 -3.74 2.71
C LEU A 36 7.76 -3.00 1.43
N ASN A 37 7.90 -3.70 0.30
CA ASN A 37 7.48 -3.28 -1.03
C ASN A 37 8.03 -1.93 -1.50
N VAL A 38 9.10 -1.41 -0.86
CA VAL A 38 9.70 -0.12 -1.26
C VAL A 38 10.28 -0.24 -2.67
N GLU A 39 11.13 -1.25 -2.91
CA GLU A 39 11.73 -1.50 -4.23
C GLU A 39 10.67 -1.79 -5.29
N LEU A 40 9.72 -2.67 -4.97
CA LEU A 40 8.62 -3.02 -5.89
C LEU A 40 7.77 -1.81 -6.25
N ALA A 41 7.56 -0.86 -5.33
CA ALA A 41 6.82 0.36 -5.62
C ALA A 41 7.56 1.25 -6.63
N PHE A 42 8.89 1.34 -6.56
CA PHE A 42 9.69 2.07 -7.56
C PHE A 42 9.68 1.38 -8.92
N LEU A 43 9.84 0.05 -8.95
CA LEU A 43 9.83 -0.72 -10.19
C LEU A 43 8.45 -0.74 -10.88
N ALA A 44 7.36 -0.73 -10.12
CA ALA A 44 6.01 -0.80 -10.66
C ALA A 44 5.51 0.53 -11.27
N ILE A 45 6.20 1.65 -11.01
CA ILE A 45 5.89 2.97 -11.58
C ILE A 45 6.69 3.20 -12.88
N ALA A 46 7.80 2.47 -13.09
CA ALA A 46 8.65 2.55 -14.28
C ALA A 46 7.96 1.93 -15.51
#